data_AF-A0A2M9TTT5-F1
#
_entry.id   AF-A0A2M9TTT5-F1
#
_cell.length_a   1.000
_cell.length_b   1.000
_cell.length_c   1.000
_cell.angle_alpha   90.00
_cell.angle_beta   90.00
_cell.angle_gamma   90.00
#
_symmetry.space_group_name_H-M   'P 1'
#
loop_
_entity.id
_entity.type
_entity.pdbx_description
1 polymer ?
#
loop_
_entity_poly.entity_id
_entity_poly.type
_entity_poly.pdbx_seq_one_letter_code
_entity_poly.pdbx_strand_id
1 'polypeptide(L)'
;MKDVRDRMRLLKYLIAALFVLTAMAYLWTSMKRPHETAGEYSQFDKERAVITCMTAAYATHYMDDPAETDMFSECESRFEKLKATLPYAEYVRIQQTPVSADVGPDQMQPYEIFLKIMTGTDR
;
A
#
# COMPACT_ATOMS: atom_id res chain seq x y z
N MET A 1 12.71 -46.17 39.12
CA MET A 1 11.88 -46.12 37.89
C MET A 1 10.79 -45.04 37.88
N LYS A 2 10.15 -44.68 39.01
CA LYS A 2 9.16 -43.57 39.06
C LYS A 2 9.78 -42.18 38.83
N ASP A 3 10.93 -41.92 39.44
CA ASP A 3 11.66 -40.64 39.35
C ASP A 3 12.02 -40.23 37.90
N VAL A 4 12.57 -41.17 37.11
CA VAL A 4 12.92 -40.96 35.70
C VAL A 4 11.71 -40.63 34.83
N ARG A 5 10.55 -41.24 35.15
CA ARG A 5 9.29 -41.03 34.42
C ARG A 5 8.72 -39.64 34.68
N ASP A 6 8.82 -39.15 35.91
CA ASP A 6 8.35 -37.81 36.27
C ASP A 6 9.28 -36.72 35.74
N ARG A 7 10.61 -36.93 35.76
CA ARG A 7 11.56 -36.02 35.08
C ARG A 7 11.31 -35.90 33.58
N MET A 8 10.99 -37.01 32.92
CA MET A 8 10.66 -37.02 31.49
C MET A 8 9.33 -36.32 31.18
N ARG A 9 8.36 -36.37 32.09
CA ARG A 9 7.10 -35.59 31.97
C ARG A 9 7.37 -34.10 32.15
N LEU A 10 8.14 -33.72 33.17
CA LEU A 10 8.58 -32.34 33.40
C LEU A 10 9.32 -31.76 32.19
N LEU A 11 10.24 -32.53 31.60
CA LEU A 11 10.98 -32.10 30.41
C LEU A 11 10.05 -31.84 29.20
N LYS A 12 9.05 -32.70 29.00
CA LYS A 12 8.05 -32.51 27.93
C LYS A 12 7.22 -31.24 28.13
N TYR A 13 6.81 -30.96 29.38
CA TYR A 13 6.08 -29.74 29.70
C TYR A 13 6.93 -28.49 29.53
N LEU A 14 8.22 -28.55 29.89
CA LEU A 14 9.15 -27.44 29.67
C LEU A 14 9.32 -27.13 28.18
N ILE A 15 9.49 -28.15 27.33
CA ILE A 15 9.60 -27.97 25.88
C ILE A 15 8.30 -27.39 25.31
N ALA A 16 7.14 -27.90 25.71
CA ALA A 16 5.84 -27.38 25.27
C ALA A 16 5.63 -25.92 25.69
N ALA A 17 5.98 -25.57 26.94
CA ALA A 17 5.91 -24.20 27.42
C ALA A 17 6.82 -23.26 26.64
N LEU A 18 8.03 -23.71 26.29
CA LEU A 18 8.98 -22.95 25.48
C LEU A 18 8.43 -22.66 24.07
N PHE A 19 7.79 -23.65 23.44
CA PHE A 19 7.10 -23.47 22.15
C PHE A 19 5.95 -22.48 22.21
N VAL A 20 5.16 -22.51 23.28
CA VAL A 20 4.06 -21.56 23.48
C VAL A 20 4.60 -20.15 23.70
N LEU A 21 5.66 -20.00 24.49
CA LEU A 21 6.29 -18.70 24.75
C LEU A 21 6.89 -18.09 23.48
N THR A 22 7.56 -18.87 22.64
CA THR A 22 8.07 -18.38 21.36
C THR A 22 6.93 -18.00 20.43
N ALA A 23 5.86 -18.81 20.31
CA ALA A 23 4.70 -18.45 19.50
C ALA A 23 4.03 -17.14 19.97
N MET A 24 3.89 -16.94 21.28
CA MET A 24 3.37 -15.68 21.83
C MET A 24 4.29 -14.49 21.55
N ALA A 25 5.61 -14.67 21.63
CA ALA A 25 6.57 -13.63 21.28
C ALA A 25 6.46 -13.24 19.80
N TYR A 26 6.30 -14.22 18.89
CA TYR A 26 6.06 -13.97 17.47
C TYR A 26 4.73 -13.26 17.20
N LEU A 27 3.65 -13.64 17.92
CA LEU A 27 2.38 -12.93 17.83
C LEU A 27 2.49 -11.48 18.32
N TRP A 28 3.24 -11.25 19.39
CA TRP A 28 3.45 -9.92 19.95
C TRP A 28 4.27 -9.01 19.03
N THR A 29 5.32 -9.53 18.39
CA THR A 29 6.09 -8.77 17.40
C THR A 29 5.28 -8.50 16.13
N SER A 30 4.42 -9.42 15.72
CA SER A 30 3.49 -9.22 14.60
C SER A 30 2.46 -8.11 14.88
N MET A 31 1.90 -8.06 16.09
CA MET A 31 0.99 -6.98 16.51
C MET A 31 1.68 -5.61 16.67
N LYS A 32 3.00 -5.61 16.88
CA LYS A 32 3.83 -4.40 16.95
C LYS A 32 4.42 -3.96 15.62
N ARG A 33 3.98 -4.53 14.48
CA ARG A 33 4.25 -3.88 13.20
C ARG A 33 3.81 -2.43 13.33
N PRO A 34 4.68 -1.46 12.98
CA PRO A 34 4.30 -0.06 13.02
C PRO A 34 3.01 0.03 12.21
N HIS A 35 1.95 0.50 12.87
CA HIS A 35 0.75 0.91 12.19
C HIS A 35 1.25 1.84 11.09
N GLU A 36 1.07 1.48 9.82
CA GLU A 36 1.28 2.42 8.72
C GLU A 36 0.65 3.72 9.18
N THR A 37 1.48 4.75 9.24
CA THR A 37 1.15 6.06 9.77
C THR A 37 -0.16 6.47 9.15
N ALA A 38 -1.24 6.49 9.93
CA ALA A 38 -2.61 6.62 9.44
C ALA A 38 -2.92 7.99 8.78
N GLY A 39 -1.89 8.73 8.39
CA GLY A 39 -1.91 10.02 7.71
C GLY A 39 -0.88 10.16 6.59
N GLU A 40 -0.16 9.10 6.20
CA GLU A 40 0.85 9.14 5.16
C GLU A 40 0.59 8.09 4.07
N TYR A 41 1.10 8.38 2.88
CA TYR A 41 1.03 7.47 1.75
C TYR A 41 1.84 6.21 2.01
N SER A 42 1.22 5.04 1.85
CA SER A 42 1.90 3.75 1.94
C SER A 42 2.71 3.44 0.68
N GLN A 43 3.57 2.42 0.76
CA GLN A 43 4.22 1.87 -0.43
C GLN A 43 3.19 1.32 -1.42
N PHE A 44 2.09 0.73 -0.93
CA PHE A 44 1.01 0.24 -1.77
C PHE A 44 0.33 1.37 -2.57
N ASP A 45 0.16 2.54 -1.96
CA ASP A 45 -0.40 3.71 -2.64
C ASP A 45 0.53 4.23 -3.74
N LYS A 46 1.84 4.21 -3.48
CA LYS A 46 2.85 4.52 -4.49
C LYS A 46 2.74 3.59 -5.69
N GLU A 47 2.74 2.29 -5.45
CA GLU A 47 2.67 1.28 -6.52
C GLU A 47 1.40 1.46 -7.35
N ARG A 48 0.25 1.65 -6.70
CA ARG A 48 -1.02 1.87 -7.39
C ARG A 48 -1.03 3.15 -8.24
N ALA A 49 -0.49 4.25 -7.71
CA ALA A 49 -0.40 5.50 -8.44
C ALA A 49 0.54 5.38 -9.66
N VAL A 50 1.72 4.80 -9.46
CA VAL A 50 2.71 4.58 -10.53
C VAL A 50 2.15 3.70 -11.64
N ILE A 51 1.48 2.59 -11.30
CA ILE A 51 0.81 1.74 -12.29
C ILE A 51 -0.22 2.55 -13.09
N THR A 52 -1.02 3.38 -12.42
CA THR A 52 -2.02 4.22 -13.11
C THR A 52 -1.38 5.17 -14.12
N CYS A 53 -0.27 5.83 -13.74
CA CYS A 53 0.49 6.68 -14.64
C CYS A 53 1.07 5.90 -15.83
N MET A 54 1.70 4.76 -15.57
CA MET A 54 2.26 3.92 -16.62
C MET A 54 1.17 3.44 -17.57
N THR A 55 0.06 2.91 -17.06
CA THR A 55 -1.08 2.45 -17.89
C THR A 55 -1.62 3.58 -18.76
N ALA A 56 -1.76 4.79 -18.23
CA ALA A 56 -2.20 5.94 -19.02
C ALA A 56 -1.18 6.31 -20.11
N ALA A 57 0.12 6.30 -19.79
CA ALA A 57 1.18 6.56 -20.77
C ALA A 57 1.18 5.51 -21.88
N TYR A 58 1.09 4.22 -21.55
CA TYR A 58 0.98 3.14 -22.53
C TYR A 58 -0.25 3.28 -23.42
N ALA A 59 -1.43 3.52 -22.84
CA ALA A 59 -2.66 3.69 -23.60
C ALA A 59 -2.66 4.92 -24.51
N THR A 60 -1.87 5.95 -24.19
CA THR A 60 -1.83 7.19 -24.97
C THR A 60 -0.75 7.16 -26.05
N HIS A 61 0.40 6.57 -25.77
CA HIS A 61 1.60 6.72 -26.59
C HIS A 61 2.09 5.42 -27.25
N TYR A 62 1.67 4.26 -26.75
CA TYR A 62 2.27 2.96 -27.08
C TYR A 62 1.20 1.89 -27.37
N MET A 63 0.10 2.30 -28.02
CA MET A 63 -0.98 1.39 -28.42
C MET A 63 -0.52 0.40 -29.50
N ASP A 64 0.30 0.86 -30.43
CA ASP A 64 0.75 0.08 -31.60
C ASP A 64 2.22 -0.35 -31.50
N ASP A 65 3.06 0.45 -30.84
CA ASP A 65 4.50 0.22 -30.69
C ASP A 65 4.90 0.07 -29.22
N PRO A 66 5.87 -0.81 -28.89
CA PRO A 66 6.35 -0.99 -27.52
C PRO A 66 7.01 0.30 -27.01
N ALA A 67 6.89 0.55 -25.71
CA ALA A 67 7.56 1.68 -25.08
C ALA A 67 9.08 1.58 -25.20
N GLU A 68 9.68 2.49 -25.96
CA GLU A 68 11.13 2.60 -26.10
C GLU A 68 11.79 3.22 -24.85
N THR A 69 11.01 3.94 -24.05
CA THR A 69 11.47 4.66 -22.86
C THR A 69 10.77 4.19 -21.59
N ASP A 70 11.55 3.97 -20.54
CA ASP A 70 11.03 3.62 -19.22
C ASP A 70 10.36 4.84 -18.55
N MET A 71 9.03 4.77 -18.42
CA MET A 71 8.20 5.81 -17.81
C MET A 71 8.18 5.73 -16.27
N PHE A 72 8.80 4.72 -15.67
CA PHE A 72 8.76 4.51 -14.22
C PHE A 72 9.30 5.72 -13.45
N SER A 73 10.47 6.24 -13.84
CA SER A 73 11.09 7.39 -13.16
C SER A 73 10.24 8.67 -13.23
N GLU A 74 9.55 8.90 -14.35
CA GLU A 74 8.63 10.03 -14.50
C GLU A 74 7.39 9.84 -13.64
N CYS A 75 6.82 8.63 -13.63
CA CYS A 75 5.67 8.31 -12.79
C CYS A 75 5.99 8.40 -11.29
N GLU A 76 7.20 8.06 -10.86
CA GLU A 76 7.67 8.30 -9.49
C GLU A 76 7.74 9.80 -9.16
N SER A 77 8.26 10.63 -10.07
CA SER A 77 8.28 12.09 -9.89
C SER A 77 6.87 12.66 -9.76
N ARG A 78 5.92 12.17 -10.57
CA ARG A 78 4.50 12.54 -10.49
C ARG A 78 3.88 12.12 -9.16
N PHE A 79 4.26 10.97 -8.61
CA PHE A 79 3.80 10.55 -7.29
C PHE A 79 4.33 11.46 -6.16
N GLU A 80 5.58 11.90 -6.22
CA GLU A 80 6.10 12.89 -5.26
C GLU A 80 5.35 14.23 -5.38
N LYS A 81 4.99 14.64 -6.61
CA LYS A 81 4.12 15.80 -6.82
C LYS A 81 2.72 15.60 -6.24
N LEU A 82 2.14 14.40 -6.39
CA LEU A 82 0.85 14.04 -5.81
C LEU A 82 0.89 14.18 -4.29
N LYS A 83 1.91 13.63 -3.63
CA LYS A 83 2.09 13.73 -2.17
C LYS A 83 2.18 15.18 -1.68
N ALA A 84 2.85 16.04 -2.44
CA ALA A 84 2.99 17.45 -2.11
C ALA A 84 1.69 18.25 -2.32
N THR A 85 0.80 17.76 -3.20
CA THR A 85 -0.39 18.50 -3.64
C THR A 85 -1.66 18.03 -2.95
N LEU A 86 -1.79 16.72 -2.72
CA LEU A 86 -3.01 16.09 -2.21
C LEU A 86 -2.74 15.50 -0.82
N PRO A 87 -3.41 15.99 0.23
CA PRO A 87 -3.33 15.38 1.55
C PRO A 87 -3.81 13.93 1.53
N TYR A 88 -3.15 13.06 2.30
CA TYR A 88 -3.48 11.62 2.31
C TYR A 88 -4.96 11.33 2.65
N ALA A 89 -5.56 12.08 3.59
CA ALA A 89 -6.98 11.93 3.94
C ALA A 89 -7.92 12.15 2.74
N GLU A 90 -7.53 13.03 1.81
CA GLU A 90 -8.28 13.31 0.60
C GLU A 90 -8.04 12.25 -0.46
N TYR A 91 -6.82 11.74 -0.57
CA TYR A 91 -6.48 10.57 -1.38
C TYR A 91 -7.27 9.31 -0.98
N VAL A 92 -7.40 9.01 0.31
CA VAL A 92 -8.18 7.85 0.78
C VAL A 92 -9.66 8.01 0.42
N ARG A 93 -10.23 9.22 0.57
CA ARG A 93 -11.61 9.51 0.16
C ARG A 93 -11.83 9.23 -1.33
N ILE A 94 -10.88 9.59 -2.19
CA ILE A 94 -10.95 9.31 -3.63
C ILE A 94 -11.04 7.81 -3.88
N GLN A 95 -10.19 7.03 -3.22
CA GLN A 95 -10.13 5.58 -3.44
C GLN A 95 -11.37 4.84 -2.93
N GLN A 96 -12.08 5.42 -1.95
CA GLN A 96 -13.28 4.84 -1.34
C GLN A 96 -14.58 5.28 -2.01
N THR A 97 -14.56 6.32 -2.85
CA THR A 97 -15.76 6.80 -3.53
C THR A 97 -15.86 6.09 -4.89
N PRO A 98 -16.82 5.17 -5.11
CA PRO A 98 -17.06 4.67 -6.45
C PRO A 98 -17.42 5.86 -7.34
N VAL A 99 -16.80 5.96 -8.52
CA VAL A 99 -17.04 7.02 -9.50
C VAL A 99 -18.54 7.06 -9.79
N SER A 100 -19.24 7.98 -9.14
CA SER A 100 -20.66 8.18 -9.36
C SER A 100 -20.77 9.02 -10.63
N ALA A 101 -21.45 8.47 -11.64
CA ALA A 101 -21.62 9.10 -12.96
C ALA A 101 -22.48 10.38 -12.93
N ASP A 102 -22.79 10.92 -11.74
CA ASP A 102 -23.87 11.87 -11.50
C ASP A 102 -23.40 12.97 -10.53
N VAL A 103 -22.41 13.77 -10.93
CA VAL A 103 -22.05 14.99 -10.18
C VAL A 103 -21.77 16.12 -11.17
N GLY A 104 -22.48 17.24 -10.97
CA GLY A 104 -22.52 18.41 -11.84
C GLY A 104 -21.22 19.25 -11.92
N PRO A 105 -21.25 20.34 -12.70
CA PRO A 105 -20.06 20.90 -13.38
C PRO A 105 -19.12 21.79 -12.53
N ASP A 106 -19.32 21.93 -11.22
CA ASP A 106 -18.72 23.04 -10.46
C ASP A 106 -17.78 22.63 -9.31
N GLN A 107 -17.46 21.33 -9.18
CA GLN A 107 -16.41 20.86 -8.26
C GLN A 107 -15.52 19.86 -8.98
N MET A 108 -14.28 20.26 -9.28
CA MET A 108 -13.27 19.35 -9.80
C MET A 108 -13.10 18.22 -8.79
N GLN A 109 -13.50 17.01 -9.14
CA GLN A 109 -13.51 15.93 -8.17
C GLN A 109 -12.08 15.64 -7.75
N PRO A 110 -11.81 15.33 -6.46
CA PRO A 110 -10.45 14.99 -6.04
C PRO A 110 -9.82 13.85 -6.89
N TYR A 111 -10.64 12.97 -7.48
CA TYR A 111 -10.23 11.98 -8.48
C TYR A 111 -9.68 12.58 -9.77
N GLU A 112 -10.23 13.70 -10.24
CA GLU A 112 -9.71 14.43 -11.40
C GLU A 112 -8.36 15.08 -11.11
N ILE A 113 -8.11 15.54 -9.88
CA ILE A 113 -6.79 16.03 -9.46
C ILE A 113 -5.77 14.90 -9.51
N PHE A 114 -6.12 13.73 -8.95
CA PHE A 114 -5.28 12.53 -9.05
C PHE A 114 -4.99 12.16 -10.51
N LEU A 115 -6.01 12.07 -11.35
CA LEU A 115 -5.84 11.76 -12.77
C LEU A 115 -4.99 12.80 -13.48
N LYS A 116 -5.21 14.10 -13.25
CA LYS A 116 -4.43 15.15 -13.91
C LYS A 116 -2.95 15.08 -13.57
N ILE A 117 -2.61 14.91 -12.29
CA ILE A 117 -1.21 14.80 -11.85
C ILE A 117 -0.58 13.52 -12.40
N MET A 118 -1.26 12.38 -12.29
CA MET A 118 -0.70 11.10 -12.72
C MET A 118 -0.62 10.96 -14.24
N THR A 119 -1.47 11.65 -15.01
CA THR A 119 -1.42 11.69 -16.49
C THR A 119 -0.61 12.86 -17.04
N GLY A 120 -0.21 13.83 -16.22
CA GLY A 120 0.59 14.99 -16.64
C GLY A 120 -0.23 16.06 -17.37
N THR A 121 -1.55 16.05 -17.19
CA THR A 121 -2.50 17.02 -17.74
C THR A 121 -2.84 18.14 -16.76
N ASP A 122 -2.05 18.28 -15.69
CA ASP A 122 -2.15 19.32 -14.66
C ASP A 122 -1.38 20.61 -15.00
N ARG A 123 -1.09 20.85 -16.28
CA ARG A 123 -0.40 22.05 -16.80
C ARG A 123 -1.35 23.19 -17.12
#